data_AF-C5LZD8-F1
#
_entry.id   AF-C5LZD8-F1
#
_cell.length_a   1.000
_cell.length_b   1.000
_cell.length_c   1.000
_cell.angle_alpha   90.00
_cell.angle_beta   90.00
_cell.angle_gamma   90.00
#
_symmetry.space_group_name_H-M   'P 1'
#
loop_
_entity.id
_entity.type
_entity.pdbx_description
1 polymer ?
#
loop_
_entity_poly.entity_id
_entity_poly.type
_entity_poly.pdbx_seq_one_letter_code
_entity_poly.pdbx_strand_id
1 'polypeptide(L)'
;MRVYADPSDKENSESAYIFLRPWVRLFLTYWASKFEIVIFTAGCKSYADQVVDFLDPHGVLVSHRLYRQHCTEFFDNEKESTILVKDLKCLGRDLKRTVLLDNNLYLPRYVESDEAIPS
;
A
#
# COMPACT_ATOMS: atom_id res chain seq x y z
N MET A 1 -12.29 1.30 13.11
CA MET A 1 -11.34 1.54 14.23
C MET A 1 -10.93 3.00 14.23
N ARG A 2 -10.48 3.55 15.36
CA ARG A 2 -9.90 4.89 15.40
C ARG A 2 -8.38 4.77 15.25
N VAL A 3 -7.80 5.60 14.38
CA VAL A 3 -6.35 5.77 14.21
C VAL A 3 -6.01 7.14 14.78
N TYR A 4 -4.98 7.20 15.61
CA TYR A 4 -4.57 8.45 16.26
C TYR A 4 -3.46 9.11 15.45
N ALA A 5 -3.48 10.44 15.44
CA ALA A 5 -2.39 11.24 14.89
C ALA A 5 -1.09 10.91 15.61
N ASP A 6 -0.01 10.78 14.86
CA ASP A 6 1.34 10.72 15.42
C ASP A 6 1.89 12.16 15.45
N PRO A 7 2.19 12.73 16.64
CA PRO A 7 2.70 14.09 16.76
C PRO A 7 4.02 14.33 16.03
N SER A 8 4.78 13.27 15.74
CA SER A 8 6.03 13.35 14.97
C SER A 8 5.80 13.38 13.46
N ASP A 9 4.61 12.99 13.01
CA ASP A 9 4.27 12.88 11.59
C ASP A 9 3.61 14.18 11.10
N LYS A 10 4.42 15.04 10.46
CA LYS A 10 3.99 16.36 10.00
C LYS A 10 2.90 16.32 8.91
N GLU A 11 2.70 15.17 8.26
CA GLU A 11 1.68 14.99 7.24
C GLU A 11 0.32 14.54 7.81
N ASN A 12 0.26 14.03 9.05
CA ASN A 12 -0.96 13.47 9.62
C ASN A 12 -1.19 13.96 11.07
N SER A 13 -1.65 15.20 11.20
CA SER A 13 -1.88 15.88 12.48
C SER A 13 -3.24 15.58 13.12
N GLU A 14 -4.13 14.83 12.44
CA GLU A 14 -5.49 14.56 12.92
C GLU A 14 -5.80 13.07 13.06
N SER A 15 -6.61 12.74 14.06
CA SER A 15 -7.10 11.37 14.25
C SER A 15 -8.23 11.06 13.28
N ALA A 16 -8.25 9.85 12.73
CA ALA A 16 -9.23 9.44 11.73
C ALA A 16 -10.01 8.18 12.15
N TYR A 17 -11.20 8.00 11.59
CA TYR A 17 -11.96 6.76 11.68
C TYR A 17 -11.77 5.92 10.43
N ILE A 18 -11.36 4.68 10.63
CA ILE A 18 -11.10 3.70 9.57
C ILE A 18 -12.21 2.67 9.50
N PHE A 19 -12.79 2.57 8.32
CA PHE A 19 -13.74 1.54 7.96
C PHE A 19 -13.00 0.42 7.26
N LEU A 20 -13.13 -0.78 7.80
CA LEU A 20 -12.58 -1.97 7.17
C LEU A 20 -13.51 -2.44 6.06
N ARG A 21 -12.95 -2.77 4.90
CA ARG A 21 -13.70 -3.47 3.85
C ARG A 21 -14.23 -4.78 4.44
N PRO A 22 -15.50 -5.15 4.19
CA PRO A 22 -16.01 -6.46 4.57
C PRO A 22 -15.07 -7.56 4.12
N TRP A 23 -14.90 -8.59 4.96
CA TRP A 23 -14.06 -9.77 4.66
C TRP A 23 -12.55 -9.54 4.55
N VAL A 24 -12.02 -8.34 4.81
CA VAL A 24 -10.58 -8.06 4.68
C VAL A 24 -9.69 -9.03 5.48
N ARG A 25 -10.10 -9.42 6.69
CA ARG A 25 -9.34 -10.39 7.51
C ARG A 25 -9.33 -11.79 6.91
N LEU A 26 -10.47 -12.24 6.39
CA LEU A 26 -10.58 -13.54 5.72
C LEU A 26 -9.74 -13.55 4.45
N PHE A 27 -9.80 -12.45 3.67
CA PHE A 27 -8.98 -12.27 2.48
C PHE A 27 -7.48 -12.38 2.80
N LEU A 28 -6.99 -11.62 3.78
CA LEU A 28 -5.57 -11.66 4.19
C LEU A 28 -5.17 -13.05 4.69
N THR A 29 -5.99 -13.67 5.53
CA THR A 29 -5.71 -15.02 6.07
C THR A 29 -5.62 -16.06 4.96
N TYR A 30 -6.56 -16.05 4.01
CA TYR A 30 -6.57 -16.99 2.91
C TYR A 30 -5.35 -16.84 2.01
N TRP A 31 -5.02 -15.61 1.61
CA TRP A 31 -3.93 -15.36 0.66
C TRP A 31 -2.54 -15.42 1.29
N ALA A 32 -2.39 -15.12 2.59
CA ALA A 32 -1.12 -15.29 3.31
C ALA A 32 -0.61 -16.74 3.28
N SER A 33 -1.50 -17.73 3.16
CA SER A 33 -1.09 -19.13 3.00
C SER A 33 -0.53 -19.48 1.61
N LYS A 34 -0.65 -18.58 0.64
CA LYS A 34 -0.36 -18.83 -0.79
C LYS A 34 0.62 -17.81 -1.39
N PHE A 35 0.67 -16.60 -0.85
CA PHE A 35 1.44 -15.47 -1.35
C PHE A 35 2.23 -14.83 -0.22
N GLU A 36 3.36 -14.25 -0.60
CA GLU A 36 4.03 -13.24 0.20
C GLU A 36 3.21 -11.94 0.15
N ILE A 37 2.57 -11.57 1.25
CA ILE A 37 1.73 -10.37 1.30
C ILE A 37 2.58 -9.16 1.64
N VAL A 38 2.60 -8.17 0.75
CA VAL A 38 3.27 -6.88 0.95
C VAL A 38 2.21 -5.78 1.00
N ILE A 39 2.19 -5.01 2.09
CA ILE A 39 1.39 -3.79 2.16
C ILE A 39 2.23 -2.66 1.56
N PHE A 40 1.91 -2.23 0.34
CA PHE A 40 2.56 -1.10 -0.32
C PHE A 40 1.58 0.07 -0.45
N THR A 41 1.77 1.12 0.36
CA THR A 41 0.90 2.30 0.41
C THR A 41 1.67 3.61 0.16
N ALA A 42 1.00 4.57 -0.49
CA ALA A 42 1.50 5.95 -0.62
C ALA A 42 1.18 6.80 0.63
N GLY A 43 0.56 6.21 1.66
CA GLY A 43 0.33 6.85 2.95
C GLY A 43 1.58 6.86 3.83
N CYS A 44 1.54 7.69 4.87
CA CYS A 44 2.59 7.75 5.87
C CYS A 44 2.64 6.48 6.73
N LYS A 45 3.83 6.20 7.29
CA LYS A 45 4.12 4.98 8.06
C LYS A 45 3.28 4.89 9.34
N SER A 46 3.19 5.99 10.09
CA SER A 46 2.53 6.03 11.41
C SER A 46 1.06 5.59 11.35
N TYR A 47 0.36 6.04 10.31
CA TYR A 47 -1.01 5.70 10.01
C TYR A 47 -1.13 4.22 9.58
N ALA A 48 -0.31 3.82 8.61
CA ALA A 48 -0.38 2.50 8.02
C ALA A 48 -0.08 1.39 9.04
N ASP A 49 0.89 1.60 9.93
CA ASP A 49 1.22 0.65 10.97
C ASP A 49 0.05 0.38 11.91
N GLN A 50 -0.62 1.43 12.40
CA GLN A 50 -1.79 1.25 13.27
C GLN A 50 -2.87 0.40 12.61
N VAL A 51 -3.10 0.58 11.30
CA VAL A 51 -4.08 -0.22 10.55
C VAL A 51 -3.62 -1.65 10.35
N VAL A 52 -2.36 -1.87 9.97
CA VAL A 52 -1.82 -3.22 9.75
C VAL A 52 -1.72 -3.99 11.06
N ASP A 53 -1.28 -3.37 12.15
CA ASP A 53 -1.19 -4.00 13.47
C ASP A 53 -2.57 -4.39 14.00
N PHE A 54 -3.61 -3.60 13.68
CA PHE A 54 -4.98 -4.00 13.98
C PHE A 54 -5.42 -5.22 13.17
N LEU A 55 -5.05 -5.30 11.88
CA LEU A 55 -5.43 -6.38 10.97
C LEU A 55 -4.65 -7.68 11.21
N ASP A 56 -3.38 -7.57 11.57
CA ASP A 56 -2.43 -8.66 11.77
C ASP A 56 -1.65 -8.48 13.09
N PRO A 57 -2.33 -8.63 14.24
CA PRO A 57 -1.73 -8.35 15.56
C PRO A 57 -0.61 -9.32 15.95
N HIS A 58 -0.50 -10.46 15.26
CA HIS A 58 0.55 -11.45 15.49
C HIS A 58 1.68 -11.36 14.47
N GLY A 59 1.56 -10.50 13.44
CA GLY A 59 2.57 -10.34 12.40
C GLY A 59 2.78 -11.60 11.56
N VAL A 60 1.72 -12.41 11.36
CA VAL A 60 1.80 -13.70 10.65
C VAL A 60 1.21 -13.64 9.23
N LEU A 61 0.50 -12.57 8.90
CA LEU A 61 -0.21 -12.42 7.61
C LEU A 61 0.55 -11.53 6.63
N VAL A 62 1.20 -10.47 7.11
CA VAL A 62 1.91 -9.48 6.28
C VAL A 62 3.42 -9.67 6.39
N SER A 63 4.07 -10.00 5.27
CA SER A 63 5.52 -10.25 5.20
C SER A 63 6.32 -8.94 5.23
N HIS A 64 5.87 -7.92 4.49
CA HIS A 64 6.57 -6.65 4.38
C HIS A 64 5.61 -5.46 4.31
N ARG A 65 6.09 -4.29 4.74
CA ARG A 65 5.36 -3.03 4.72
C ARG A 65 6.21 -1.97 4.04
N LEU A 66 5.69 -1.38 2.96
CA LEU A 66 6.29 -0.32 2.18
C LEU A 66 5.34 0.88 2.21
N TYR A 67 5.88 2.03 2.58
CA TYR A 67 5.15 3.28 2.76
C TYR A 67 5.63 4.34 1.76
N ARG A 68 5.10 5.57 1.86
CA ARG A 68 5.39 6.71 0.97
C ARG A 68 6.87 6.87 0.60
N GLN A 69 7.79 6.77 1.55
CA GLN A 69 9.23 6.95 1.28
C GLN A 69 9.84 5.87 0.37
N HIS A 70 9.11 4.78 0.10
CA HIS A 70 9.51 3.72 -0.83
C HIS A 70 8.83 3.87 -2.21
N CYS A 71 7.94 4.85 -2.38
CA CYS A 71 7.40 5.19 -3.69
C CYS A 71 8.42 5.99 -4.50
N THR A 72 8.40 5.80 -5.81
CA THR A 72 9.17 6.62 -6.75
C THR A 72 8.34 7.84 -7.10
N GLU A 73 8.91 9.03 -6.92
CA GLU A 73 8.30 10.27 -7.38
C GLU A 73 8.48 10.43 -8.89
N PHE A 74 7.39 10.70 -9.59
CA PHE A 74 7.41 11.03 -11.02
C PHE A 74 6.69 12.36 -11.22
N PHE A 75 7.31 13.28 -11.95
CA PHE A 75 6.68 14.56 -12.28
C PHE A 75 5.85 14.43 -13.55
N ASP A 76 4.53 14.53 -13.42
CA ASP A 76 3.59 14.55 -14.54
C ASP A 76 3.57 15.97 -15.16
N ASN A 77 4.23 16.12 -16.30
CA ASN A 77 4.29 17.39 -17.04
C ASN A 77 2.91 17.87 -17.53
N GLU A 78 1.96 16.97 -17.80
CA GLU A 78 0.63 17.37 -18.29
C GLU A 78 -0.21 17.99 -17.17
N LYS A 79 -0.06 17.49 -15.95
CA LYS A 79 -0.81 17.95 -14.77
C LYS A 79 -0.02 18.88 -13.86
N GLU A 80 1.23 19.16 -14.21
CA GLU A 80 2.18 19.93 -13.41
C GLU A 80 2.20 19.47 -11.94
N SER A 81 2.23 18.15 -11.73
CA SER A 81 2.12 17.57 -10.38
C SER A 81 2.99 16.33 -10.21
N THR A 82 3.50 16.12 -9.00
CA THR A 82 4.23 14.89 -8.65
C THR A 82 3.25 13.79 -8.31
N ILE A 83 3.41 12.64 -8.96
CA ILE A 83 2.70 11.40 -8.64
C ILE A 83 3.64 10.42 -7.93
N LEU A 84 3.07 9.66 -7.01
CA LEU A 84 3.78 8.58 -6.32
C LEU A 84 3.51 7.25 -7.03
N VAL A 85 4.57 6.65 -7.55
CA VAL A 85 4.52 5.37 -8.26
C VAL A 85 5.02 4.25 -7.35
N LYS A 86 4.30 3.14 -7.33
CA LYS A 86 4.71 1.90 -6.67
C LYS A 86 5.50 1.05 -7.66
N ASP A 87 6.78 1.35 -7.82
CA ASP A 87 7.63 0.62 -8.77
C ASP A 87 7.92 -0.80 -8.25
N LEU A 88 7.31 -1.80 -8.89
CA LEU A 88 7.47 -3.20 -8.52
C LEU A 88 8.86 -3.75 -8.85
N LYS A 89 9.61 -3.12 -9.77
CA LYS A 89 10.99 -3.53 -10.11
C LYS A 89 11.93 -3.42 -8.91
N CYS A 90 11.62 -2.51 -7.99
CA CYS A 90 12.39 -2.31 -6.76
C CYS A 90 12.17 -3.39 -5.69
N LEU A 91 11.21 -4.31 -5.87
CA LEU A 91 10.91 -5.35 -4.87
C LEU A 91 11.91 -6.50 -4.85
N GLY A 92 12.75 -6.65 -5.89
CA GLY A 92 13.63 -7.80 -6.02
C GLY A 92 12.85 -9.12 -6.10
N ARG A 93 11.70 -9.12 -6.78
CA ARG A 93 10.83 -10.27 -7.04
C ARG A 93 10.62 -10.42 -8.54
N ASP A 94 10.32 -11.64 -8.99
CA ASP A 94 9.95 -11.89 -10.37
C ASP A 94 8.57 -11.27 -10.65
N LEU A 95 8.52 -10.30 -11.57
CA LEU A 95 7.29 -9.58 -11.90
C LEU A 95 6.22 -10.51 -12.48
N LYS A 96 6.60 -11.56 -13.22
CA LYS A 96 5.67 -12.56 -13.76
C LYS A 96 4.89 -13.33 -12.69
N ARG A 97 5.32 -13.21 -11.43
CA ARG A 97 4.71 -13.85 -10.25
C ARG A 97 4.31 -12.83 -9.18
N THR A 98 4.30 -11.55 -9.53
CA THR A 98 3.95 -10.44 -8.66
C THR A 98 2.65 -9.83 -9.15
N VAL A 99 1.73 -9.54 -8.24
CA VAL A 99 0.45 -8.90 -8.57
C VAL A 99 0.27 -7.69 -7.66
N LEU A 100 -0.08 -6.55 -8.25
CA LEU A 100 -0.42 -5.34 -7.53
C LEU A 100 -1.93 -5.15 -7.52
N LEU A 101 -2.52 -5.13 -6.32
CA LEU A 101 -3.91 -4.75 -6.10
C LEU A 101 -3.95 -3.32 -5.57
N ASP A 102 -4.33 -2.37 -6.43
CA ASP A 102 -4.39 -0.95 -6.11
C ASP A 102 -5.62 -0.31 -6.75
N ASN A 103 -6.21 0.67 -6.07
CA ASN A 103 -7.33 1.46 -6.58
C ASN A 103 -6.87 2.70 -7.36
N ASN A 104 -5.56 2.93 -7.51
CA ASN A 104 -5.02 4.06 -8.26
C ASN A 104 -4.95 3.76 -9.77
N LEU A 105 -5.88 4.35 -10.53
CA LEU A 105 -6.02 4.22 -11.98
C LEU A 105 -4.88 4.85 -12.80
N TYR A 106 -3.95 5.59 -12.18
CA TYR A 106 -2.83 6.22 -12.91
C TYR A 106 -1.67 5.26 -13.20
N LEU A 107 -1.56 4.14 -12.47
CA LEU A 107 -0.44 3.20 -12.61
C LEU A 107 -0.23 2.65 -14.03
N PRO A 108 -1.26 2.32 -14.84
CA PRO A 108 -1.05 1.78 -16.18
C PRO A 108 -0.36 2.76 -17.15
N ARG A 109 -0.40 4.08 -16.89
CA ARG A 109 0.28 5.08 -17.73
C ARG A 109 1.77 5.21 -17.46
N TYR A 110 2.24 4.78 -16.28
CA TYR A 110 3.62 5.01 -15.83
C TYR A 110 4.36 3.71 -15.48
N VAL A 111 3.69 2.56 -15.55
CA VAL A 111 4.25 1.23 -15.34
C VAL A 111 4.00 0.41 -16.60
N GLU A 112 5.06 -0.01 -17.30
CA GLU A 112 5.00 -0.88 -18.50
C GLU A 112 4.60 -2.34 -18.17
N SER A 113 3.61 -2.57 -17.29
CA SER A 113 3.18 -3.93 -16.95
C SER A 113 1.69 -4.11 -17.14
N ASP A 114 1.31 -5.12 -17.94
CA ASP A 114 -0.05 -5.64 -18.14
C ASP A 114 -0.67 -6.26 -16.86
N GLU A 115 -0.13 -5.98 -15.67
CA GLU A 115 -0.35 -6.72 -14.41
C GLU A 115 -1.18 -5.95 -13.36
N ALA A 116 -1.56 -4.70 -13.64
CA ALA A 116 -2.43 -3.93 -12.76
C ALA A 116 -3.90 -4.34 -12.96
N ILE A 117 -4.53 -4.91 -11.93
CA ILE A 117 -5.97 -5.20 -11.94
C ILE A 117 -6.70 -4.00 -11.31
N PRO A 118 -7.47 -3.21 -12.08
CA PRO A 118 -8.27 -2.13 -11.50
C PRO A 118 -9.39 -2.73 -10.64
N SER A 119 -9.63 -2.13 -9.47
CA SER A 119 -10.76 -2.47 -8.59
C SER A 119 -12.02 -1.66 -8.92
#